data_AF-A0A8T0SFH6-F1
#
_entry.id   AF-A0A8T0SFH6-F1
#
_cell.length_a   1.000
_cell.length_b   1.000
_cell.length_c   1.000
_cell.angle_alpha   90.00
_cell.angle_beta   90.00
_cell.angle_gamma   90.00
#
_symmetry.space_group_name_H-M   'P 1'
#
loop_
_entity.id
_entity.type
_entity.pdbx_description
1 polymer ?
#
loop_
_entity_poly.entity_id
_entity_poly.type
_entity_poly.pdbx_seq_one_letter_code
_entity_poly.pdbx_strand_id
1 'polypeptide(L)'
;MSRFGSRALQRWDDEEESDVDDLLIIAGLLEGSKRNKRKKKFRGSLPGRHNVPRDILGGHQRIYLDYFADQCVYNEKHFRRRFRMYKSLFLRIVAAIEF
;
A
#
# COMPACT_ATOMS: atom_id res chain seq x y z
N MET A 1 -32.40 40.56 -38.87
CA MET A 1 -31.59 39.31 -38.81
C MET A 1 -32.48 38.23 -38.24
N SER A 2 -32.87 37.23 -39.03
CA SER A 2 -33.61 36.05 -38.58
C SER A 2 -33.28 34.89 -39.53
N ARG A 3 -32.91 33.73 -38.98
CA ARG A 3 -32.95 32.46 -39.70
C ARG A 3 -33.48 31.39 -38.75
N PHE A 4 -34.57 30.79 -39.20
CA PHE A 4 -35.24 29.61 -38.69
C PHE A 4 -34.35 28.37 -38.77
N GLY A 5 -34.66 27.37 -37.95
CA GLY A 5 -34.11 26.02 -38.08
C GLY A 5 -34.71 25.03 -37.08
N SER A 6 -35.92 24.57 -37.35
CA SER A 6 -36.54 23.42 -36.68
C SER A 6 -35.93 22.11 -37.20
N ARG A 7 -35.75 21.10 -36.34
CA ARG A 7 -35.95 19.70 -36.74
C ARG A 7 -36.21 18.80 -35.53
N ALA A 8 -37.38 18.17 -35.56
CA ALA A 8 -37.86 17.18 -34.61
C ALA A 8 -37.05 15.87 -34.67
N LEU A 9 -36.96 15.18 -33.53
CA LEU A 9 -37.14 13.73 -33.51
C LEU A 9 -37.68 13.31 -32.12
N GLN A 10 -38.81 12.63 -32.20
CA GLN A 10 -39.64 12.01 -31.16
C GLN A 10 -38.98 10.73 -30.63
N ARG A 11 -39.69 10.04 -29.71
CA ARG A 11 -39.36 8.71 -29.12
C ARG A 11 -38.45 8.95 -27.89
N TRP A 12 -38.60 8.30 -26.75
CA TRP A 12 -38.88 6.89 -26.50
C TRP A 12 -39.84 6.74 -25.31
N ASP A 13 -40.82 5.85 -25.45
CA ASP A 13 -41.54 5.21 -24.34
C ASP A 13 -40.52 4.57 -23.40
N ASP A 14 -40.69 4.75 -22.09
CA ASP A 14 -39.97 4.00 -21.07
C ASP A 14 -40.44 2.54 -21.11
N GLU A 15 -39.83 1.74 -21.98
CA GLU A 15 -39.87 0.29 -21.84
C GLU A 15 -39.17 -0.05 -20.50
N GLU A 16 -39.89 -0.71 -19.60
CA GLU A 16 -39.35 -1.30 -18.37
C GLU A 16 -38.28 -2.34 -18.75
N GLU A 17 -37.05 -1.87 -18.99
CA GLU A 17 -35.87 -2.71 -19.20
C GLU A 17 -35.35 -3.15 -17.83
N SER A 18 -36.10 -4.05 -17.19
CA SER A 18 -35.76 -4.64 -15.91
C SER A 18 -35.71 -6.15 -16.07
N ASP A 19 -34.50 -6.72 -16.08
CA ASP A 19 -34.13 -7.96 -15.37
C ASP A 19 -32.89 -8.68 -15.94
N VAL A 20 -32.37 -8.31 -17.12
CA VAL A 20 -31.17 -8.98 -17.68
C VAL A 20 -29.92 -8.77 -16.81
N ASP A 21 -29.76 -7.54 -16.30
CA ASP A 21 -28.66 -7.19 -15.41
C ASP A 21 -28.83 -7.79 -14.02
N ASP A 22 -30.06 -7.88 -13.52
CA ASP A 22 -30.37 -8.52 -12.24
C ASP A 22 -30.10 -10.03 -12.30
N LEU A 23 -30.46 -10.68 -13.41
CA LEU A 23 -30.13 -12.10 -13.65
C LEU A 23 -28.62 -12.31 -13.70
N LEU A 24 -27.88 -11.40 -14.34
CA LEU A 24 -26.42 -11.43 -14.45
C LEU A 24 -25.74 -11.20 -13.09
N ILE A 25 -26.28 -10.30 -12.27
CA ILE A 25 -25.81 -10.04 -10.91
C ILE A 25 -26.09 -11.25 -10.00
N ILE A 26 -27.29 -11.83 -10.05
CA ILE A 26 -27.67 -13.02 -9.27
C ILE A 26 -26.82 -14.23 -9.68
N ALA A 27 -26.62 -14.44 -10.98
CA ALA A 27 -25.74 -15.49 -11.49
C ALA A 27 -24.29 -15.28 -11.03
N GLY A 28 -23.77 -14.05 -11.11
CA GLY A 28 -22.44 -13.68 -10.64
C GLY A 28 -22.24 -13.86 -9.12
N LEU A 29 -23.27 -13.56 -8.32
CA LEU A 29 -23.28 -13.79 -6.87
C LEU A 29 -23.34 -15.28 -6.52
N LEU A 30 -24.19 -16.05 -7.21
CA LEU A 30 -24.33 -17.50 -7.02
C LEU A 30 -23.04 -18.23 -7.41
N GLU A 31 -22.40 -17.86 -8.52
CA GLU A 31 -21.08 -18.37 -8.92
C GLU A 31 -19.96 -17.91 -7.99
N GLY A 32 -20.01 -16.65 -7.54
CA GLY A 32 -19.07 -16.09 -6.56
C GLY A 32 -19.08 -16.81 -5.22
N SER A 33 -20.25 -17.29 -4.80
CA SER A 33 -20.46 -18.05 -3.55
C SER A 33 -19.98 -19.51 -3.65
N LYS A 34 -20.03 -20.12 -4.84
CA LYS A 34 -19.47 -21.48 -5.10
C LYS A 34 -17.94 -21.51 -5.13
N ARG A 35 -17.26 -20.36 -5.14
CA ARG A 35 -15.80 -20.31 -4.96
C ARG A 35 -15.50 -20.68 -3.52
N ASN A 36 -15.20 -21.96 -3.32
CA ASN A 36 -14.56 -22.49 -2.14
C ASN A 36 -13.14 -21.90 -2.04
N LYS A 37 -13.05 -20.61 -1.72
CA LYS A 37 -11.82 -19.93 -1.35
C LYS A 37 -11.45 -20.54 0.00
N ARG A 38 -10.78 -21.68 -0.01
CA ARG A 38 -9.92 -22.07 1.10
C ARG A 38 -9.05 -20.85 1.35
N LYS A 39 -9.40 -20.03 2.35
CA LYS A 39 -8.58 -18.89 2.74
C LYS A 39 -7.20 -19.48 2.90
N LYS A 40 -6.24 -19.08 2.07
CA LYS A 40 -4.85 -19.51 2.26
C LYS A 40 -4.56 -19.08 3.69
N LYS A 41 -4.38 -20.06 4.60
CA LYS A 41 -3.98 -19.74 5.97
C LYS A 41 -2.73 -18.89 5.79
N PHE A 42 -2.80 -17.62 6.19
CA PHE A 42 -1.63 -16.75 6.19
C PHE A 42 -0.67 -17.41 7.17
N ARG A 43 0.22 -18.25 6.64
CA ARG A 43 1.19 -18.97 7.44
C ARG A 43 2.09 -17.88 7.99
N GLY A 44 2.14 -17.76 9.32
CA GLY A 44 3.09 -16.88 10.00
C GLY A 44 4.52 -17.33 9.69
N SER A 45 5.35 -17.53 10.71
CA SER A 45 6.66 -18.15 10.49
C SER A 45 6.52 -19.47 9.70
N LEU A 46 7.17 -19.54 8.53
CA LEU A 46 7.25 -20.78 7.78
C LEU A 46 7.89 -21.86 8.66
N PRO A 47 7.31 -23.06 8.79
CA PRO A 47 7.95 -24.17 9.49
C PRO A 47 9.34 -24.41 8.87
N GLY A 48 10.38 -24.51 9.72
CA GLY A 48 11.80 -24.56 9.31
C GLY A 48 12.54 -23.22 9.39
N ARG A 49 11.85 -22.09 9.58
CA ARG A 49 12.50 -20.81 9.85
C ARG A 49 12.95 -20.75 11.31
N HIS A 50 14.25 -20.82 11.54
CA HIS A 50 14.85 -20.57 12.86
C HIS A 50 15.29 -19.10 12.96
N ASN A 51 15.22 -18.56 14.17
CA ASN A 51 15.77 -17.24 14.44
C ASN A 51 17.29 -17.35 14.50
N VAL A 52 17.98 -16.62 13.63
CA VAL A 52 19.43 -16.50 13.70
C VAL A 52 19.77 -15.51 14.83
N PRO A 53 20.61 -15.87 15.81
CA PRO A 53 21.08 -14.94 16.83
C PRO A 53 22.03 -13.95 16.16
N ARG A 54 21.45 -12.85 15.69
CA ARG A 54 22.21 -11.68 15.23
C ARG A 54 22.48 -10.89 16.48
N ASP A 55 23.74 -10.65 16.83
CA ASP A 55 24.11 -9.77 17.93
C ASP A 55 23.52 -8.36 17.69
N ILE A 56 22.27 -8.18 18.13
CA ILE A 56 21.46 -6.99 17.83
C ILE A 56 22.06 -5.80 18.55
N LEU A 57 22.48 -6.01 19.80
CA LEU A 57 23.06 -4.97 20.64
C LEU A 57 24.38 -4.47 20.05
N GLY A 58 25.30 -5.37 19.68
CA GLY A 58 26.53 -4.98 19.00
C GLY A 58 26.28 -4.43 17.60
N GLY A 59 25.23 -4.87 16.91
CA GLY A 59 24.76 -4.25 15.66
C GLY A 59 24.34 -2.78 15.86
N HIS A 60 23.56 -2.51 16.91
CA HIS A 60 23.11 -1.17 17.26
C HIS A 60 24.29 -0.25 17.61
N GLN A 61 25.21 -0.73 18.45
CA GLN A 61 26.41 0.03 18.82
C GLN A 61 27.27 0.38 17.61
N ARG A 62 27.46 -0.57 16.68
CA ARG A 62 28.19 -0.32 15.42
C ARG A 62 27.53 0.77 14.58
N ILE A 63 26.21 0.70 14.38
CA ILE A 63 25.48 1.74 13.63
C ILE A 63 25.65 3.11 14.30
N TYR A 64 25.60 3.17 15.63
CA TYR A 64 25.82 4.41 16.37
C TYR A 64 27.22 4.97 16.16
N LEU A 65 28.27 4.16 16.33
CA LEU A 65 29.66 4.57 16.14
C LEU A 65 29.94 5.02 14.70
N ASP A 66 29.38 4.30 13.72
CA ASP A 66 29.62 4.55 12.30
C ASP A 66 28.99 5.86 11.81
N TYR A 67 27.83 6.25 12.34
CA TYR A 67 27.01 7.33 11.78
C TYR A 67 26.67 8.47 12.75
N PHE A 68 26.66 8.24 14.06
CA PHE A 68 26.09 9.18 15.04
C PHE A 68 27.09 9.69 16.08
N ALA A 69 28.18 8.96 16.35
CA ALA A 69 29.24 9.42 17.25
C ALA A 69 29.91 10.71 16.77
N ASP A 70 30.56 11.44 17.68
CA ASP A 70 31.24 12.71 17.37
C ASP A 70 32.32 12.56 16.30
N GLN A 71 33.05 11.44 16.31
CA GLN A 71 34.03 11.04 15.30
C GLN A 71 33.49 9.89 14.44
N CYS A 72 32.32 10.09 13.83
CA CYS A 72 31.69 9.09 12.97
C CYS A 72 32.52 8.78 11.71
N VAL A 73 32.54 7.50 11.31
CA VAL A 73 33.29 7.02 10.13
C VAL A 73 32.68 7.54 8.84
N TYR A 74 31.34 7.65 8.79
CA TYR A 74 30.61 8.01 7.59
C TYR A 74 29.90 9.36 7.71
N ASN A 75 30.18 10.26 6.77
CA ASN A 75 29.49 11.53 6.65
C ASN A 75 28.00 11.40 6.27
N GLU A 76 27.29 12.54 6.30
CA GLU A 76 25.85 12.61 6.03
C GLU A 76 25.45 12.14 4.62
N LYS A 77 26.32 12.30 3.62
CA LYS A 77 26.06 11.83 2.25
C LYS A 77 25.96 10.30 2.21
N HIS A 78 26.82 9.62 2.97
CA HIS A 78 26.77 8.17 3.11
C HIS A 78 25.51 7.72 3.84
N PHE A 79 25.14 8.40 4.93
CA PHE A 79 23.91 8.14 5.66
C PHE A 79 22.68 8.25 4.74
N ARG A 80 22.58 9.36 3.99
CA ARG A 80 21.49 9.59 3.04
C ARG A 80 21.43 8.52 1.95
N ARG A 81 22.58 8.08 1.42
CA ARG A 81 22.60 7.00 0.41
C ARG A 81 22.16 5.66 0.99
N ARG A 82 22.55 5.34 2.24
CA ARG A 82 22.29 4.04 2.88
C ARG A 82 20.87 3.89 3.42
N PHE A 83 20.36 4.92 4.09
CA PHE A 83 19.05 4.94 4.76
C PHE A 83 18.00 5.71 3.98
N ARG A 84 18.38 6.38 2.89
CA ARG A 84 17.49 7.16 2.02
C ARG A 84 16.79 8.31 2.75
N MET A 85 17.40 8.82 3.83
CA MET A 85 16.90 9.90 4.69
C MET A 85 18.04 10.84 5.10
N TYR A 86 17.75 12.13 5.32
CA TYR A 86 18.71 13.03 5.94
C TYR A 86 18.89 12.70 7.43
N LYS A 87 20.13 12.73 7.91
CA LYS A 87 20.47 12.46 9.33
C LYS A 87 19.74 13.42 10.27
N SER A 88 19.64 14.70 9.90
CA SER A 88 18.91 15.71 10.66
C SER A 88 17.41 15.41 10.80
N LEU A 89 16.77 14.87 9.76
CA LEU A 89 15.37 14.45 9.83
C LEU A 89 15.21 13.26 10.79
N PHE A 90 16.11 12.29 10.74
CA PHE A 90 16.11 11.18 11.69
C PHE A 90 16.21 11.67 13.14
N LEU A 91 17.15 12.58 13.44
CA LEU A 91 17.29 13.16 14.78
C LEU A 91 16.05 13.92 15.24
N ARG A 92 15.37 14.66 14.33
CA ARG A 92 14.11 15.33 14.64
C ARG A 92 12.98 14.36 14.98
N ILE A 93 12.91 13.24 14.27
CA ILE A 93 11.91 12.19 14.54
C ILE A 93 12.18 11.54 15.90
N VAL A 94 13.45 11.21 16.18
CA VAL A 94 13.85 10.64 17.48
C VAL A 94 13.49 11.62 18.61
N ALA A 95 13.88 12.88 18.47
CA ALA A 95 13.53 13.92 19.45
C ALA A 95 12.01 14.03 19.63
N ALA A 96 11.20 13.95 18.57
CA ALA A 96 9.75 14.03 18.67
C ALA A 96 9.07 12.81 19.32
N ILE A 97 9.76 11.67 19.46
CA ILE A 97 9.24 10.45 20.10
C ILE A 97 9.69 10.35 21.55
N GLU A 98 10.83 10.95 21.90
CA GLU A 98 11.39 10.94 23.25
C GLU A 98 10.74 11.95 24.22
N PHE A 99 9.76 12.74 23.74
CA PHE A 99 8.89 13.62 24.51
C PHE A 99 7.43 13.15 24.46
#